data_AF-A0A8K0I7A1-F1
#
_entry.id   AF-A0A8K0I7A1-F1
#
_cell.length_a   1.000
_cell.length_b   1.000
_cell.length_c   1.000
_cell.angle_alpha   90.00
_cell.angle_beta   90.00
_cell.angle_gamma   90.00
#
_symmetry.space_group_name_H-M   'P 1'
#
loop_
_entity.id
_entity.type
_entity.pdbx_description
1 polymer ?
#
loop_
_entity_poly.entity_id
_entity_poly.type
_entity_poly.pdbx_seq_one_letter_code
_entity_poly.pdbx_strand_id
1 'polypeptide(L)'
;MAGGPPSTVLVTGAGGRTGQIVYKKLKERTDQFIARGLVRTEDSKNKIGVADDVFVGDIRDAESIVPAVQGIDALIILTSAVPKMKPGFDPSKGERPEFYFEDGSYPEQVDWIGQKNQIDAAQAVGVKQIVLVGSMGGTDVNNPLNNIGNGNILVWKRKAEQYLAESGIPYTIIRAGGLQDKDGGLRELLVGKDDELLKTETRTIARADVAEVCIQFMQRAAQREAKPKEEESVKPDGSTVIMEGNPHPGALKGRMSFQSFNPSIEKLNEKATNIHQMQTSSSNNNHQNGGIYNSSSVMDSDILSKSICAGETGCFPYNYLIFNELLDSIAKNYLEF
;
A
#
# COMPACT_ATOMS: atom_id res chain seq x y z
N MET A 1 3.78 -26.74 -6.71
CA MET A 1 4.24 -25.70 -5.77
C MET A 1 5.43 -25.01 -6.41
N ALA A 2 5.22 -23.84 -7.00
CA ALA A 2 6.26 -23.08 -7.71
C ALA A 2 6.45 -21.73 -6.99
N GLY A 3 7.08 -21.76 -5.83
CA GLY A 3 7.40 -20.58 -5.03
C GLY A 3 8.57 -20.90 -4.12
N GLY A 4 9.55 -19.99 -4.05
CA GLY A 4 10.66 -20.10 -3.11
C GLY A 4 10.19 -20.05 -1.65
N PRO A 5 11.11 -20.18 -0.67
CA PRO A 5 10.75 -20.06 0.74
C PRO A 5 10.13 -18.67 1.03
N PRO A 6 9.18 -18.56 1.97
CA PRO A 6 8.62 -17.29 2.39
C PRO A 6 9.68 -16.30 2.85
N SER A 7 9.57 -15.02 2.45
CA SER A 7 10.52 -13.98 2.86
C SER A 7 10.31 -13.56 4.31
N THR A 8 11.37 -13.44 5.08
CA THR A 8 11.29 -12.90 6.44
C THR A 8 11.24 -11.37 6.39
N VAL A 9 10.11 -10.78 6.83
CA VAL A 9 9.85 -9.34 6.74
C VAL A 9 9.75 -8.73 8.14
N LEU A 10 10.66 -7.83 8.47
CA LEU A 10 10.60 -7.04 9.71
C LEU A 10 9.77 -5.78 9.51
N VAL A 11 8.86 -5.50 10.44
CA VAL A 11 8.12 -4.23 10.54
C VAL A 11 8.59 -3.50 11.78
N THR A 12 9.21 -2.34 11.62
CA THR A 12 9.57 -1.48 12.76
C THR A 12 8.47 -0.46 13.04
N GLY A 13 8.26 -0.14 14.32
CA GLY A 13 7.06 0.61 14.71
C GLY A 13 5.81 -0.25 14.63
N ALA A 14 5.95 -1.57 14.79
CA ALA A 14 4.84 -2.54 14.69
C ALA A 14 3.71 -2.28 15.71
N GLY A 15 4.01 -1.60 16.83
CA GLY A 15 3.01 -1.17 17.81
C GLY A 15 2.27 0.12 17.47
N GLY A 16 2.66 0.79 16.39
CA GLY A 16 2.01 2.00 15.90
C GLY A 16 0.72 1.70 15.14
N ARG A 17 -0.10 2.72 14.94
CA ARG A 17 -1.42 2.61 14.30
C ARG A 17 -1.40 1.94 12.92
N THR A 18 -0.44 2.31 12.07
CA THR A 18 -0.24 1.69 10.74
C THR A 18 0.61 0.43 10.83
N GLY A 19 1.66 0.44 11.64
CA GLY A 19 2.58 -0.70 11.82
C GLY A 19 1.89 -1.98 12.25
N GLN A 20 0.92 -1.89 13.17
CA GLN A 20 0.17 -3.06 13.63
C GLN A 20 -0.68 -3.68 12.52
N ILE A 21 -1.17 -2.86 11.59
CA ILE A 21 -1.97 -3.32 10.45
C ILE A 21 -1.06 -4.06 9.46
N VAL A 22 0.13 -3.52 9.18
CA VAL A 22 1.13 -4.19 8.33
C VAL A 22 1.56 -5.51 8.95
N TYR A 23 1.91 -5.50 10.24
CA TYR A 23 2.29 -6.71 10.96
C TYR A 23 1.21 -7.80 10.90
N LYS A 24 -0.05 -7.43 11.17
CA LYS A 24 -1.20 -8.35 11.04
C LYS A 24 -1.35 -8.89 9.62
N LYS A 25 -1.24 -8.02 8.61
CA LYS A 25 -1.33 -8.41 7.18
C LYS A 25 -0.23 -9.38 6.74
N LEU A 26 0.98 -9.28 7.31
CA LEU A 26 2.04 -10.26 7.09
C LEU A 26 1.70 -11.60 7.74
N LYS A 27 1.20 -11.58 8.99
CA LYS A 27 0.76 -12.80 9.70
C LYS A 27 -0.41 -13.52 9.02
N GLU A 28 -1.23 -12.80 8.25
CA GLU A 28 -2.33 -13.36 7.45
C GLU A 28 -1.86 -14.02 6.14
N ARG A 29 -0.61 -13.82 5.71
CA ARG A 29 -0.04 -14.28 4.43
C ARG A 29 1.19 -15.17 4.64
N THR A 30 1.04 -16.21 5.48
CA THR A 30 2.13 -17.11 5.91
C THR A 30 2.72 -17.97 4.79
N ASP A 31 1.99 -18.11 3.68
CA ASP A 31 2.45 -18.73 2.44
C ASP A 31 3.53 -17.90 1.71
N GLN A 32 3.59 -16.60 2.00
CA GLN A 32 4.47 -15.64 1.33
C GLN A 32 5.50 -15.00 2.27
N PHE A 33 5.13 -14.81 3.54
CA PHE A 33 5.95 -14.06 4.49
C PHE A 33 6.09 -14.76 5.84
N ILE A 34 7.28 -14.62 6.42
CA ILE A 34 7.52 -14.82 7.85
C ILE A 34 7.54 -13.43 8.47
N ALA A 35 6.49 -13.09 9.23
CA ALA A 35 6.39 -11.77 9.86
C ALA A 35 7.35 -11.66 11.05
N ARG A 36 7.94 -10.48 11.23
CA ARG A 36 8.67 -10.08 12.43
C ARG A 36 8.30 -8.64 12.80
N GLY A 37 8.15 -8.35 14.07
CA GLY A 37 7.83 -7.01 14.57
C GLY A 37 8.94 -6.44 15.46
N LEU A 38 9.19 -5.14 15.36
CA LEU A 38 9.95 -4.38 16.35
C LEU A 38 9.05 -3.31 16.98
N VAL A 39 8.97 -3.33 18.30
CA VAL A 39 8.28 -2.33 19.11
C VAL A 39 9.26 -1.69 20.10
N ARG A 40 8.87 -0.54 20.66
CA ARG A 40 9.73 0.20 21.61
C ARG A 40 9.65 -0.31 23.05
N THR A 41 8.52 -0.90 23.47
CA THR A 41 8.28 -1.28 24.86
C THR A 41 7.57 -2.63 24.96
N GLU A 42 7.73 -3.30 26.10
CA GLU A 42 7.03 -4.56 26.40
C GLU A 42 5.51 -4.38 26.37
N ASP A 43 4.99 -3.26 26.89
CA ASP A 43 3.57 -2.92 26.79
C ASP A 43 3.07 -2.86 25.35
N SER A 44 3.89 -2.35 24.44
CA SER A 44 3.55 -2.29 23.03
C SER A 44 3.57 -3.67 22.38
N LYS A 45 4.45 -4.57 22.83
CA LYS A 45 4.51 -5.98 22.38
C LYS A 45 3.24 -6.70 22.81
N ASN A 46 2.87 -6.57 24.08
CA ASN A 46 1.66 -7.17 24.65
C ASN A 46 0.37 -6.75 23.90
N LYS A 47 0.32 -5.52 23.38
CA LYS A 47 -0.84 -5.00 22.62
C LYS A 47 -0.99 -5.60 21.22
N ILE A 48 0.10 -5.93 20.54
CA ILE A 48 0.06 -6.50 19.18
C ILE A 48 0.10 -8.02 19.15
N GLY A 49 0.30 -8.64 20.32
CA GLY A 49 0.35 -10.08 20.52
C GLY A 49 1.70 -10.51 21.10
N VAL A 50 1.68 -11.35 22.14
CA VAL A 50 2.87 -11.97 22.74
C VAL A 50 3.34 -13.11 21.85
N ALA A 51 3.94 -12.75 20.73
CA ALA A 51 4.47 -13.70 19.79
C ALA A 51 6.01 -13.59 19.76
N ASP A 52 6.68 -14.73 19.64
CA ASP A 52 8.14 -14.84 19.69
C ASP A 52 8.84 -14.11 18.53
N ASP A 53 8.07 -13.72 17.52
CA ASP A 53 8.47 -12.91 16.38
C ASP A 53 8.36 -11.40 16.63
N VAL A 54 8.03 -10.95 17.85
CA VAL A 54 8.04 -9.54 18.25
C VAL A 54 9.21 -9.24 19.19
N PHE A 55 10.05 -8.31 18.77
CA PHE A 55 11.23 -7.85 19.46
C PHE A 55 10.98 -6.48 20.10
N VAL A 56 11.64 -6.23 21.23
CA VAL A 56 11.64 -4.93 21.90
C VAL A 56 13.01 -4.29 21.73
N GLY A 57 13.05 -3.07 21.22
CA GLY A 57 14.26 -2.30 21.01
C GLY A 57 13.96 -0.84 20.68
N ASP A 58 14.95 0.03 20.90
CA ASP A 58 14.85 1.46 20.61
C ASP A 58 15.71 1.79 19.40
N ILE A 59 15.11 2.30 18.33
CA ILE A 59 15.84 2.61 17.09
C ILE A 59 16.94 3.66 17.28
N ARG A 60 16.91 4.43 18.38
CA ARG A 60 17.96 5.39 18.75
C ARG A 60 19.21 4.70 19.31
N ASP A 61 19.07 3.48 19.78
CA ASP A 61 20.14 2.59 20.22
C ASP A 61 20.32 1.47 19.20
N ALA A 62 21.32 1.61 18.33
CA ALA A 62 21.57 0.71 17.22
C ALA A 62 21.78 -0.76 17.66
N GLU A 63 22.41 -0.99 18.80
CA GLU A 63 22.67 -2.35 19.30
C GLU A 63 21.37 -3.04 19.73
N SER A 64 20.42 -2.28 20.28
CA SER A 64 19.15 -2.83 20.77
C SER A 64 18.26 -3.38 19.65
N ILE A 65 18.46 -2.98 18.40
CA ILE A 65 17.64 -3.42 17.26
C ILE A 65 18.26 -4.59 16.48
N VAL A 66 19.54 -4.90 16.70
CA VAL A 66 20.25 -5.99 16.01
C VAL A 66 19.53 -7.35 16.11
N PRO A 67 19.02 -7.78 17.29
CA PRO A 67 18.32 -9.06 17.39
C PRO A 67 17.08 -9.16 16.49
N ALA A 68 16.38 -8.03 16.26
CA ALA A 68 15.22 -8.01 15.38
C ALA A 68 15.61 -8.08 13.90
N VAL A 69 16.75 -7.50 13.52
CA VAL A 69 17.21 -7.39 12.13
C VAL A 69 17.93 -8.65 11.65
N GLN A 70 18.51 -9.44 12.55
CA GLN A 70 19.30 -10.61 12.16
C GLN A 70 18.48 -11.62 11.33
N GLY A 71 18.93 -11.90 10.10
CA GLY A 71 18.36 -12.92 9.22
C GLY A 71 17.05 -12.54 8.53
N ILE A 72 16.71 -11.25 8.47
CA ILE A 72 15.54 -10.78 7.69
C ILE A 72 15.91 -10.65 6.21
N ASP A 73 14.94 -10.86 5.32
CA ASP A 73 15.09 -10.62 3.87
C ASP A 73 14.70 -9.18 3.49
N ALA A 74 13.71 -8.62 4.20
CA ALA A 74 13.15 -7.30 3.90
C ALA A 74 12.74 -6.53 5.16
N LEU A 75 12.68 -5.20 5.04
CA LEU A 75 12.36 -4.28 6.13
C LEU A 75 11.25 -3.30 5.72
N ILE A 76 10.24 -3.12 6.57
CA ILE A 76 9.23 -2.06 6.49
C ILE A 76 9.42 -1.10 7.65
N ILE A 77 9.81 0.15 7.36
CA ILE A 77 10.02 1.20 8.36
C ILE A 77 8.74 2.01 8.54
N LEU A 78 8.12 1.86 9.72
CA LEU A 78 6.91 2.58 10.15
C LEU A 78 7.10 3.32 11.48
N THR A 79 8.36 3.60 11.83
CA THR A 79 8.73 4.41 12.99
C THR A 79 8.64 5.91 12.70
N SER A 80 8.25 6.70 13.70
CA SER A 80 8.20 8.16 13.60
C SER A 80 8.36 8.81 14.96
N ALA A 81 8.94 10.02 15.03
CA ALA A 81 8.77 10.85 16.22
C ALA A 81 7.29 11.15 16.42
N VAL A 82 6.86 11.20 17.68
CA VAL A 82 5.48 11.47 18.06
C VAL A 82 5.47 12.66 19.02
N PRO A 83 4.96 13.82 18.60
CA PRO A 83 4.86 14.97 19.49
C PRO A 83 3.81 14.70 20.59
N LYS A 84 4.07 15.23 21.78
CA LYS A 84 3.13 15.24 22.90
C LYS A 84 2.53 16.62 23.05
N MET A 85 1.25 16.68 23.41
CA MET A 85 0.60 17.94 23.78
C MET A 85 1.22 18.43 25.10
N LYS A 86 1.54 19.72 25.20
CA LYS A 86 2.03 20.31 26.45
C LYS A 86 0.96 20.17 27.55
N PRO A 87 1.34 19.79 28.78
CA PRO A 87 0.41 19.78 29.91
C PRO A 87 -0.18 21.17 30.14
N GLY A 88 -1.43 21.23 30.62
CA GLY A 88 -2.10 22.49 30.95
C GLY A 88 -2.82 23.17 29.78
N PHE A 89 -2.93 22.51 28.63
CA PHE A 89 -3.82 22.98 27.56
C PHE A 89 -5.28 22.95 28.01
N ASP A 90 -5.94 24.10 27.97
CA ASP A 90 -7.35 24.27 28.27
C ASP A 90 -8.10 24.71 27.01
N PRO A 91 -8.86 23.81 26.36
CA PRO A 91 -9.59 24.12 25.14
C PRO A 91 -10.61 25.26 25.32
N SER A 92 -11.07 25.52 26.54
CA SER A 92 -12.07 26.55 26.83
C SER A 92 -11.52 27.98 26.71
N LYS A 93 -10.19 28.14 26.73
CA LYS A 93 -9.51 29.44 26.63
C LYS A 93 -9.31 29.92 25.18
N GLY A 94 -9.68 29.12 24.19
CA GLY A 94 -9.54 29.46 22.77
C GLY A 94 -8.09 29.50 22.26
N GLU A 95 -7.13 29.06 23.08
CA GLU A 95 -5.72 28.94 22.70
C GLU A 95 -5.53 27.73 21.77
N ARG A 96 -4.48 27.76 20.94
CA ARG A 96 -4.11 26.59 20.13
C ARG A 96 -3.28 25.63 20.98
N PRO A 97 -3.47 24.31 20.84
CA PRO A 97 -2.66 23.34 21.56
C PRO A 97 -1.19 23.47 21.12
N GLU A 98 -0.32 23.62 22.11
CA GLU A 98 1.12 23.52 21.89
C GLU A 98 1.59 22.08 22.03
N PHE A 99 2.56 21.72 21.21
CA PHE A 99 3.16 20.40 21.21
C PHE A 99 4.66 20.51 21.50
N TYR A 100 5.24 19.43 21.99
CA TYR A 100 6.68 19.28 22.21
C TYR A 100 7.11 17.84 21.94
N PHE A 101 8.40 17.61 21.81
CA PHE A 101 9.00 16.28 21.84
C PHE A 101 9.76 16.14 23.15
N GLU A 102 9.71 14.95 23.75
CA GLU A 102 10.57 14.66 24.90
C GLU A 102 12.04 14.70 24.48
N ASP A 103 12.93 15.03 25.41
CA ASP A 103 14.37 15.06 25.15
C ASP A 103 14.84 13.73 24.57
N GLY A 104 15.66 13.82 23.52
CA GLY A 104 16.11 12.65 22.74
C GLY A 104 15.03 11.98 21.87
N SER A 105 13.79 12.49 21.84
CA SER A 105 12.67 11.97 21.03
C SER A 105 12.25 12.92 19.92
N TYR A 106 13.06 13.94 19.63
CA TYR A 106 12.85 14.84 18.51
C TYR A 106 13.03 14.11 17.17
N PRO A 107 12.47 14.64 16.08
CA PRO A 107 12.59 14.03 14.75
C PRO A 107 14.04 13.83 14.28
N GLU A 108 14.99 14.65 14.69
CA GLU A 108 16.40 14.40 14.37
C GLU A 108 16.88 13.04 14.90
N GLN A 109 16.59 12.74 16.17
CA GLN A 109 17.04 11.50 16.80
C GLN A 109 16.20 10.30 16.34
N VAL A 110 14.90 10.48 16.11
CA VAL A 110 13.99 9.37 15.80
C VAL A 110 13.85 9.15 14.30
N ASP A 111 13.50 10.19 13.54
CA ASP A 111 13.22 10.10 12.11
C ASP A 111 14.48 10.14 11.25
N TRP A 112 15.53 10.85 11.67
CA TRP A 112 16.81 10.81 10.98
C TRP A 112 17.74 9.72 11.53
N ILE A 113 18.30 9.89 12.74
CA ILE A 113 19.29 8.96 13.31
C ILE A 113 18.69 7.56 13.52
N GLY A 114 17.48 7.48 14.06
CA GLY A 114 16.82 6.20 14.31
C GLY A 114 16.48 5.43 13.03
N GLN A 115 16.12 6.10 11.95
CA GLN A 115 15.91 5.45 10.66
C GLN A 115 17.24 5.06 9.99
N LYS A 116 18.26 5.92 10.10
CA LYS A 116 19.63 5.59 9.66
C LYS A 116 20.13 4.30 10.31
N ASN A 117 19.97 4.15 11.63
CA ASN A 117 20.38 2.93 12.35
C ASN A 117 19.69 1.67 11.81
N GLN A 118 18.40 1.76 11.46
CA GLN A 118 17.66 0.64 10.87
C GLN A 118 18.16 0.30 9.46
N ILE A 119 18.44 1.31 8.65
CA ILE A 119 18.98 1.14 7.29
C ILE A 119 20.38 0.51 7.35
N ASP A 120 21.25 0.99 8.23
CA ASP A 120 22.60 0.46 8.41
C ASP A 120 22.57 -1.00 8.90
N ALA A 121 21.71 -1.32 9.88
CA ALA A 121 21.55 -2.69 10.37
C ALA A 121 21.01 -3.61 9.26
N ALA A 122 20.05 -3.14 8.46
CA ALA A 122 19.51 -3.88 7.33
C ALA A 122 20.59 -4.13 6.24
N GLN A 123 21.42 -3.13 5.97
CA GLN A 123 22.55 -3.25 5.05
C GLN A 123 23.55 -4.32 5.52
N ALA A 124 23.88 -4.31 6.81
CA ALA A 124 24.86 -5.22 7.40
C ALA A 124 24.46 -6.71 7.29
N VAL A 125 23.16 -7.00 7.20
CA VAL A 125 22.65 -8.38 7.03
C VAL A 125 22.25 -8.70 5.58
N GLY A 126 22.48 -7.77 4.64
CA GLY A 126 22.20 -7.98 3.22
C GLY A 126 20.72 -8.00 2.86
N VAL A 127 19.91 -7.16 3.52
CA VAL A 127 18.49 -6.98 3.17
C VAL A 127 18.32 -6.65 1.69
N LYS A 128 17.34 -7.29 1.05
CA LYS A 128 17.09 -7.17 -0.39
C LYS A 128 16.10 -6.08 -0.75
N GLN A 129 15.28 -5.62 0.20
CA GLN A 129 14.29 -4.57 -0.01
C GLN A 129 13.98 -3.81 1.29
N ILE A 130 13.93 -2.48 1.21
CA ILE A 130 13.40 -1.62 2.28
C ILE A 130 12.20 -0.81 1.77
N VAL A 131 11.09 -0.87 2.50
CA VAL A 131 9.95 0.04 2.32
C VAL A 131 9.94 1.05 3.47
N LEU A 132 10.05 2.34 3.17
CA LEU A 132 10.00 3.42 4.16
C LEU A 132 8.73 4.25 3.97
N VAL A 133 7.92 4.36 5.01
CA VAL A 133 6.72 5.22 5.01
C VAL A 133 7.05 6.59 5.60
N GLY A 134 7.05 7.60 4.75
CA GLY A 134 7.23 9.01 5.07
C GLY A 134 5.91 9.80 5.03
N SER A 135 6.02 11.08 4.71
CA SER A 135 4.88 12.01 4.57
C SER A 135 5.07 12.89 3.35
N MET A 136 3.97 13.23 2.69
CA MET A 136 3.95 14.38 1.79
C MET A 136 4.26 15.67 2.55
N GLY A 137 4.64 16.70 1.79
CA GLY A 137 4.96 18.05 2.25
C GLY A 137 6.45 18.34 2.35
N GLY A 138 7.30 17.33 2.10
CA GLY A 138 8.75 17.49 2.19
C GLY A 138 9.39 18.31 1.06
N THR A 139 8.64 18.77 0.06
CA THR A 139 9.14 19.76 -0.92
C THR A 139 9.12 21.19 -0.39
N ASP A 140 8.36 21.46 0.68
CA ASP A 140 8.26 22.79 1.30
C ASP A 140 8.87 22.78 2.69
N VAL A 141 10.03 23.44 2.84
CA VAL A 141 10.71 23.58 4.14
C VAL A 141 9.89 24.39 5.15
N ASN A 142 9.00 25.26 4.68
CA ASN A 142 8.14 26.10 5.51
C ASN A 142 6.80 25.42 5.85
N ASN A 143 6.63 24.14 5.49
CA ASN A 143 5.41 23.41 5.75
C ASN A 143 5.02 23.46 7.25
N PRO A 144 3.76 23.73 7.60
CA PRO A 144 3.32 23.86 9.00
C PRO A 144 3.65 22.67 9.90
N LEU A 145 3.78 21.46 9.35
CA LEU A 145 4.16 20.27 10.12
C LEU A 145 5.57 20.38 10.72
N ASN A 146 6.48 21.17 10.12
CA ASN A 146 7.81 21.41 10.67
C ASN A 146 7.79 22.24 11.95
N ASN A 147 6.75 23.06 12.15
CA ASN A 147 6.60 23.92 13.32
C ASN A 147 6.04 23.18 14.55
N ILE A 148 5.47 21.98 14.37
CA ILE A 148 4.95 21.19 15.48
C ILE A 148 6.11 20.81 16.40
N GLY A 149 6.05 21.26 17.65
CA GLY A 149 7.09 21.01 18.65
C GLY A 149 8.48 21.52 18.28
N ASN A 150 8.57 22.48 17.34
CA ASN A 150 9.83 22.96 16.76
C ASN A 150 10.72 21.80 16.23
N GLY A 151 10.09 20.77 15.65
CA GLY A 151 10.74 19.51 15.35
C GLY A 151 11.34 19.38 13.96
N ASN A 152 10.93 20.20 12.98
CA ASN A 152 11.34 20.06 11.56
C ASN A 152 11.15 18.63 11.00
N ILE A 153 10.06 17.97 11.38
CA ILE A 153 9.87 16.54 11.15
C ILE A 153 9.96 16.12 9.68
N LEU A 154 9.44 16.93 8.74
CA LEU A 154 9.47 16.59 7.32
C LEU A 154 10.89 16.70 6.76
N VAL A 155 11.68 17.66 7.25
CA VAL A 155 13.09 17.82 6.86
C VAL A 155 13.90 16.60 7.30
N TRP A 156 13.74 16.14 8.54
CA TRP A 156 14.46 14.97 9.05
C TRP A 156 14.03 13.66 8.38
N LYS A 157 12.74 13.49 8.10
CA LYS A 157 12.25 12.37 7.28
C LYS A 157 12.84 12.39 5.87
N ARG A 158 12.85 13.55 5.20
CA ARG A 158 13.49 13.71 3.87
C ARG A 158 14.97 13.36 3.89
N LYS A 159 15.68 13.69 4.97
CA LYS A 159 17.08 13.30 5.15
C LYS A 159 17.26 11.78 5.23
N ALA A 160 16.40 11.08 5.97
CA ALA A 160 16.41 9.62 6.04
C ALA A 160 16.02 8.96 4.71
N GLU A 161 15.03 9.51 4.01
CA GLU A 161 14.63 9.10 2.67
C GLU A 161 15.80 9.21 1.67
N GLN A 162 16.52 10.33 1.69
CA GLN A 162 17.69 10.52 0.84
C GLN A 162 18.82 9.54 1.18
N TYR A 163 19.09 9.32 2.46
CA TYR A 163 20.08 8.34 2.89
C TYR A 163 19.72 6.91 2.48
N LEU A 164 18.44 6.53 2.54
CA LEU A 164 17.97 5.26 2.01
C LEU A 164 18.21 5.16 0.50
N ALA A 165 17.92 6.22 -0.26
CA ALA A 165 18.16 6.24 -1.70
C ALA A 165 19.66 6.11 -2.06
N GLU A 166 20.53 6.69 -1.24
CA GLU A 166 21.99 6.64 -1.41
C GLU A 166 22.61 5.34 -0.86
N SER A 167 21.85 4.49 -0.13
CA SER A 167 22.38 3.29 0.53
C SER A 167 22.78 2.15 -0.42
N GLY A 168 22.31 2.18 -1.67
CA GLY A 168 22.48 1.08 -2.62
C GLY A 168 21.59 -0.15 -2.37
N ILE A 169 20.77 -0.13 -1.32
CA ILE A 169 19.76 -1.17 -1.06
C ILE A 169 18.53 -0.89 -1.93
N PRO A 170 17.93 -1.88 -2.61
CA PRO A 170 16.65 -1.68 -3.29
C PRO A 170 15.60 -1.14 -2.31
N TYR A 171 14.86 -0.10 -2.73
CA TYR A 171 13.97 0.60 -1.83
C TYR A 171 12.64 1.01 -2.47
N THR A 172 11.67 1.30 -1.61
CA THR A 172 10.45 2.03 -1.94
C THR A 172 10.21 3.07 -0.84
N ILE A 173 10.07 4.34 -1.22
CA ILE A 173 9.65 5.40 -0.31
C ILE A 173 8.18 5.74 -0.60
N ILE A 174 7.34 5.62 0.43
CA ILE A 174 5.91 5.93 0.39
C ILE A 174 5.66 7.21 1.18
N ARG A 175 5.51 8.34 0.49
CA ARG A 175 5.15 9.63 1.12
C ARG A 175 3.63 9.72 1.23
N ALA A 176 3.07 9.30 2.35
CA ALA A 176 1.62 9.27 2.54
C ALA A 176 1.02 10.67 2.71
N GLY A 177 -0.24 10.83 2.30
CA GLY A 177 -1.05 11.99 2.68
C GLY A 177 -1.52 11.93 4.14
N GLY A 178 -2.46 12.82 4.49
CA GLY A 178 -3.06 12.84 5.82
C GLY A 178 -3.69 11.49 6.18
N LEU A 179 -3.13 10.82 7.18
CA LEU A 179 -3.54 9.45 7.56
C LEU A 179 -4.89 9.43 8.28
N GLN A 180 -5.80 8.58 7.80
CA GLN A 180 -7.14 8.39 8.36
C GLN A 180 -7.31 6.99 8.98
N ASP A 181 -8.08 6.92 10.07
CA ASP A 181 -8.53 5.67 10.69
C ASP A 181 -9.87 5.25 10.06
N LYS A 182 -9.81 4.82 8.80
CA LYS A 182 -10.94 4.31 8.02
C LYS A 182 -10.61 2.93 7.44
N ASP A 183 -11.63 2.21 7.01
CA ASP A 183 -11.48 0.94 6.30
C ASP A 183 -10.72 1.13 4.98
N GLY A 184 -9.83 0.19 4.68
CA GLY A 184 -9.06 0.16 3.43
C GLY A 184 -9.68 -0.78 2.39
N GLY A 185 -9.17 -0.73 1.16
CA GLY A 185 -9.62 -1.55 0.03
C GLY A 185 -10.95 -1.10 -0.58
N LEU A 186 -11.43 0.10 -0.22
CA LEU A 186 -12.72 0.65 -0.64
C LEU A 186 -12.60 1.81 -1.65
N ARG A 187 -11.38 2.27 -1.93
CA ARG A 187 -11.13 3.54 -2.63
C ARG A 187 -10.08 3.37 -3.71
N GLU A 188 -10.16 4.24 -4.70
CA GLU A 188 -9.11 4.39 -5.69
C GLU A 188 -7.87 5.01 -5.03
N LEU A 189 -6.70 4.37 -5.25
CA LEU A 189 -5.43 4.89 -4.81
C LEU A 189 -4.76 5.67 -5.95
N LEU A 190 -4.62 6.97 -5.74
CA LEU A 190 -3.91 7.90 -6.61
C LEU A 190 -2.41 7.86 -6.31
N VAL A 191 -1.59 8.05 -7.33
CA VAL A 191 -0.14 8.16 -7.17
C VAL A 191 0.31 9.51 -7.70
N GLY A 192 1.29 10.13 -7.05
CA GLY A 192 1.85 11.39 -7.52
C GLY A 192 3.35 11.54 -7.32
N LYS A 193 3.84 12.71 -7.70
CA LYS A 193 5.23 13.13 -7.52
C LYS A 193 5.31 14.54 -6.93
N ASP A 194 6.37 14.82 -6.18
CA ASP A 194 6.75 16.16 -5.70
C ASP A 194 5.61 16.99 -5.11
N ASP A 195 4.84 16.37 -4.23
CA ASP A 195 3.72 16.98 -3.51
C ASP A 195 2.65 17.65 -4.41
N GLU A 196 2.57 17.31 -5.70
CA GLU A 196 1.54 17.84 -6.63
C GLU A 196 0.12 17.60 -6.11
N LEU A 197 0.01 16.49 -5.41
CA LEU A 197 -1.16 15.92 -4.79
C LEU A 197 -1.61 16.72 -3.54
N LEU A 198 -0.77 17.59 -2.96
CA LEU A 198 -1.22 18.58 -1.96
C LEU A 198 -2.02 19.74 -2.56
N LYS A 199 -2.00 19.91 -3.89
CA LYS A 199 -2.73 20.96 -4.62
C LYS A 199 -4.16 20.52 -4.99
N THR A 200 -4.53 19.28 -4.67
CA THR A 200 -5.85 18.70 -4.94
C THR A 200 -6.65 18.55 -3.65
N GLU A 201 -7.93 18.23 -3.77
CA GLU A 201 -8.79 17.90 -2.62
C GLU A 201 -8.49 16.50 -2.04
N THR A 202 -7.76 15.68 -2.78
CA THR A 202 -7.55 14.24 -2.55
C THR A 202 -6.37 13.92 -1.63
N ARG A 203 -6.11 14.75 -0.62
CA ARG A 203 -4.86 14.81 0.20
C ARG A 203 -4.70 13.83 1.37
N THR A 204 -5.51 12.78 1.42
CA THR A 204 -5.57 11.84 2.56
C THR A 204 -5.52 10.40 2.11
N ILE A 205 -5.20 9.48 3.03
CA ILE A 205 -5.21 8.04 2.76
C ILE A 205 -5.51 7.26 4.05
N ALA A 206 -6.26 6.16 3.96
CA ALA A 206 -6.50 5.29 5.12
C ALA A 206 -5.21 4.55 5.53
N ARG A 207 -4.99 4.38 6.83
CA ARG A 207 -3.84 3.60 7.33
C ARG A 207 -3.85 2.16 6.82
N ALA A 208 -5.03 1.59 6.64
CA ALA A 208 -5.19 0.25 6.08
C ALA A 208 -4.73 0.16 4.61
N ASP A 209 -4.93 1.22 3.82
CA ASP A 209 -4.46 1.28 2.43
C ASP A 209 -2.96 1.47 2.35
N VAL A 210 -2.37 2.36 3.19
CA VAL A 210 -0.91 2.47 3.31
C VAL A 210 -0.29 1.12 3.68
N ALA A 211 -0.93 0.41 4.61
CA ALA A 211 -0.47 -0.91 5.01
C ALA A 211 -0.53 -1.92 3.86
N GLU A 212 -1.62 -1.95 3.08
CA GLU A 212 -1.73 -2.83 1.92
C GLU A 212 -0.68 -2.50 0.86
N VAL A 213 -0.45 -1.23 0.56
CA VAL A 213 0.61 -0.78 -0.37
C VAL A 213 1.97 -1.34 0.05
N CYS A 214 2.31 -1.27 1.34
CA CYS A 214 3.59 -1.82 1.85
C CYS A 214 3.72 -3.32 1.54
N ILE A 215 2.64 -4.09 1.73
CA ILE A 215 2.62 -5.53 1.45
C ILE A 215 2.80 -5.81 -0.04
N GLN A 216 2.13 -5.05 -0.90
CA GLN A 216 2.21 -5.22 -2.35
C GLN A 216 3.64 -4.99 -2.87
N PHE A 217 4.37 -4.00 -2.33
CA PHE A 217 5.78 -3.80 -2.68
C PHE A 217 6.67 -4.96 -2.22
N MET A 218 6.38 -5.57 -1.06
CA MET A 218 7.10 -6.77 -0.61
C MET A 218 6.82 -7.99 -1.50
N GLN A 219 5.58 -8.18 -1.95
CA GLN A 219 5.25 -9.25 -2.90
C GLN A 219 6.01 -9.08 -4.23
N ARG A 220 6.09 -7.85 -4.75
CA ARG A 220 6.83 -7.56 -5.98
C ARG A 220 8.32 -7.78 -5.85
N ALA A 221 8.91 -7.39 -4.71
CA ALA A 221 10.32 -7.63 -4.44
C ALA A 221 10.63 -9.14 -4.43
N ALA A 222 9.82 -9.94 -3.73
CA ALA A 222 9.98 -11.39 -3.71
C ALA A 222 9.84 -12.03 -5.10
N GLN A 223 8.92 -11.53 -5.94
CA GLN A 223 8.75 -12.00 -7.32
C GLN A 223 9.94 -11.66 -8.23
N ARG A 224 10.59 -10.51 -8.03
CA ARG A 224 11.81 -10.13 -8.76
C ARG A 224 12.99 -11.04 -8.40
N GLU A 225 13.07 -11.52 -7.16
CA GLU A 225 14.09 -12.50 -6.76
C GLU A 225 13.85 -13.88 -7.35
N ALA A 226 12.58 -14.29 -7.47
CA ALA A 226 12.22 -15.62 -7.99
C ALA A 226 12.45 -15.77 -9.51
N LYS A 227 12.55 -14.67 -10.27
CA LYS A 227 12.86 -14.66 -11.70
C LYS A 227 14.33 -14.29 -11.91
N PRO A 228 15.21 -15.22 -12.34
CA PRO A 228 16.58 -14.88 -12.69
C PRO A 228 16.59 -13.85 -13.84
N LYS A 229 17.44 -12.83 -13.72
CA LYS A 229 17.60 -11.74 -14.69
C LYS A 229 17.95 -12.26 -16.09
N GLU A 230 17.08 -12.06 -17.08
CA GLU A 230 17.56 -11.52 -18.35
C GLU A 230 18.04 -10.08 -18.05
N GLU A 231 19.22 -9.72 -18.54
CA GLU A 231 19.88 -8.45 -18.26
C GLU A 231 19.00 -7.27 -18.69
N GLU A 232 18.31 -6.65 -17.74
CA GLU A 232 17.80 -5.30 -17.89
C GLU A 232 18.44 -4.44 -16.79
N SER A 233 19.42 -3.63 -17.20
CA SER A 233 20.10 -2.65 -16.36
C SER A 233 19.13 -1.51 -16.02
N VAL A 234 18.29 -1.71 -15.01
CA VAL A 234 17.42 -0.66 -14.49
C VAL A 234 17.93 -0.24 -13.11
N LYS A 235 18.44 0.99 -13.02
CA LYS A 235 18.67 1.65 -11.72
C LYS A 235 17.29 1.90 -11.09
N PRO A 236 17.02 1.51 -9.84
CA PRO A 236 15.76 1.83 -9.20
C PRO A 236 15.82 3.28 -8.74
N ASP A 237 15.35 4.20 -9.57
CA ASP A 237 15.07 5.58 -9.16
C ASP A 237 13.54 5.72 -9.10
N GLY A 238 12.96 5.89 -7.91
CA GLY A 238 11.50 5.88 -7.78
C GLY A 238 10.97 6.21 -6.39
N SER A 239 10.59 7.47 -6.17
CA SER A 239 9.74 7.88 -5.04
C SER A 239 8.26 7.69 -5.39
N THR A 240 7.50 6.91 -4.64
CA THR A 240 6.07 6.70 -4.94
C THR A 240 5.22 7.44 -3.91
N VAL A 241 4.50 8.50 -4.31
CA VAL A 241 3.49 9.15 -3.45
C VAL A 241 2.17 8.42 -3.68
N ILE A 242 1.42 8.00 -2.65
CA ILE A 242 0.12 7.31 -2.80
C ILE A 242 -0.97 8.00 -1.95
N MET A 243 -2.16 8.18 -2.52
CA MET A 243 -3.25 9.09 -2.12
C MET A 243 -4.62 8.53 -2.49
N GLU A 244 -5.73 9.21 -2.16
CA GLU A 244 -7.10 8.71 -2.29
C GLU A 244 -7.95 9.53 -3.28
N GLY A 245 -8.65 8.92 -4.24
CA GLY A 245 -9.65 9.59 -5.10
C GLY A 245 -11.07 9.64 -4.49
N ASN A 246 -11.81 10.74 -4.67
CA ASN A 246 -13.24 10.82 -4.31
C ASN A 246 -14.11 10.00 -5.29
N PRO A 247 -15.13 9.24 -4.83
CA PRO A 247 -16.06 8.56 -5.73
C PRO A 247 -17.17 9.54 -6.14
N HIS A 248 -17.17 10.05 -7.38
CA HIS A 248 -18.33 10.73 -7.97
C HIS A 248 -18.61 10.25 -9.40
N PRO A 249 -19.89 10.05 -9.76
CA PRO A 249 -20.27 9.63 -11.10
C PRO A 249 -20.18 10.83 -12.06
N GLY A 250 -19.24 10.79 -13.01
CA GLY A 250 -19.30 11.64 -14.21
C GLY A 250 -18.15 12.64 -14.47
N ALA A 251 -16.99 12.54 -13.82
CA ALA A 251 -15.85 13.39 -14.18
C ALA A 251 -15.12 12.90 -15.45
N LEU A 252 -15.39 13.56 -16.58
CA LEU A 252 -14.61 13.44 -17.82
C LEU A 252 -13.40 14.38 -17.79
N LYS A 253 -12.24 13.88 -17.34
CA LYS A 253 -10.90 14.23 -17.85
C LYS A 253 -9.86 13.29 -17.22
N GLY A 254 -9.21 12.50 -18.08
CA GLY A 254 -8.33 11.38 -17.72
C GLY A 254 -8.96 10.00 -17.98
N ARG A 255 -9.50 9.77 -19.19
CA ARG A 255 -9.99 8.44 -19.58
C ARG A 255 -8.78 7.49 -19.70
N MET A 256 -8.57 6.63 -18.71
CA MET A 256 -8.16 5.25 -18.98
C MET A 256 -9.37 4.37 -18.67
N SER A 257 -10.17 4.08 -19.70
CA SER A 257 -11.23 3.10 -19.62
C SER A 257 -10.63 1.70 -19.65
N PHE A 258 -10.85 0.93 -18.58
CA PHE A 258 -10.47 -0.47 -18.38
C PHE A 258 -11.21 -1.46 -19.31
N GLN A 259 -11.18 -1.21 -20.60
CA GLN A 259 -11.62 -2.14 -21.64
C GLN A 259 -10.82 -1.78 -22.88
N SER A 260 -9.70 -2.46 -23.09
CA SER A 260 -9.00 -2.70 -24.37
C SER A 260 -7.51 -2.84 -24.08
N PHE A 261 -7.07 -4.00 -23.58
CA PHE A 261 -5.80 -4.60 -23.99
C PHE A 261 -5.70 -6.00 -23.39
N ASN A 262 -6.27 -6.98 -24.09
CA ASN A 262 -5.90 -8.37 -23.86
C ASN A 262 -5.75 -9.08 -25.22
N PRO A 263 -4.53 -9.17 -25.77
CA PRO A 263 -4.27 -9.81 -27.06
C PRO A 263 -4.48 -11.34 -27.05
N SER A 264 -4.99 -11.91 -25.96
CA SER A 264 -5.41 -13.31 -25.87
C SER A 264 -6.93 -13.53 -25.98
N ILE A 265 -7.74 -12.46 -26.03
CA ILE A 265 -9.20 -12.55 -26.29
C ILE A 265 -9.53 -12.53 -27.79
N GLU A 266 -8.68 -11.98 -28.66
CA GLU A 266 -8.92 -11.96 -30.12
C GLU A 266 -8.94 -13.37 -30.74
N LYS A 267 -8.12 -14.31 -30.25
CA LYS A 267 -8.12 -15.69 -30.77
C LYS A 267 -9.35 -16.52 -30.37
N LEU A 268 -10.10 -16.08 -29.36
CA LEU A 268 -11.36 -16.72 -28.97
C LEU A 268 -12.55 -16.09 -29.69
N ASN A 269 -12.51 -14.79 -29.98
CA ASN A 269 -13.54 -14.12 -30.78
C ASN A 269 -13.43 -14.43 -32.28
N GLU A 270 -12.24 -14.64 -32.86
CA GLU A 270 -12.11 -15.07 -34.27
C GLU A 270 -12.70 -16.46 -34.53
N LYS A 271 -12.63 -17.36 -33.54
CA LYS A 271 -13.26 -18.69 -33.62
C LYS A 271 -14.78 -18.65 -33.43
N ALA A 272 -15.31 -17.73 -32.63
CA ALA A 272 -16.75 -17.55 -32.47
C ALA A 272 -17.39 -16.81 -33.66
N THR A 273 -16.67 -15.89 -34.31
CA THR A 273 -17.19 -15.08 -35.43
C THR A 273 -17.26 -15.89 -36.73
N ASN A 274 -16.36 -16.86 -36.95
CA ASN A 274 -16.43 -17.77 -38.10
C ASN A 274 -17.56 -18.81 -38.01
N ILE A 275 -18.07 -19.11 -36.81
CA ILE A 275 -19.21 -20.02 -36.64
C ILE A 275 -20.55 -19.30 -36.89
N HIS A 276 -20.60 -17.98 -36.63
CA HIS A 276 -21.83 -17.20 -36.83
C HIS A 276 -22.01 -16.63 -38.25
N GLN A 277 -20.96 -16.55 -39.06
CA GLN A 277 -21.07 -16.15 -40.48
C GLN A 277 -21.44 -17.28 -41.44
N MET A 278 -21.48 -18.54 -41.00
CA MET A 278 -21.95 -19.67 -41.83
C MET A 278 -23.45 -20.01 -41.66
N GLN A 279 -24.20 -19.33 -40.78
CA GLN A 279 -25.59 -19.70 -40.49
C GLN A 279 -26.65 -18.62 -40.74
N THR A 280 -26.30 -17.44 -41.29
CA THR A 280 -27.28 -16.39 -41.63
C THR A 280 -27.14 -15.87 -43.05
N SER A 281 -27.25 -16.77 -44.02
CA SER A 281 -27.66 -16.41 -45.38
C SER A 281 -28.47 -17.54 -45.98
N SER A 282 -29.78 -17.60 -45.71
CA SER A 282 -30.82 -18.21 -46.56
C SER A 282 -32.23 -18.02 -45.98
N SER A 283 -33.02 -17.19 -46.68
CA SER A 283 -34.42 -17.45 -47.05
C SER A 283 -35.57 -17.31 -46.02
N ASN A 284 -36.29 -16.19 -46.16
CA ASN A 284 -37.71 -16.06 -46.55
C ASN A 284 -38.85 -16.86 -45.89
N ASN A 285 -39.89 -16.06 -45.58
CA ASN A 285 -41.34 -16.25 -45.75
C ASN A 285 -42.23 -16.72 -44.57
N ASN A 286 -43.23 -15.85 -44.32
CA ASN A 286 -44.67 -16.10 -44.14
C ASN A 286 -45.31 -16.36 -42.75
N HIS A 287 -46.37 -15.55 -42.55
CA HIS A 287 -47.71 -15.84 -42.00
C HIS A 287 -48.04 -15.70 -40.49
N GLN A 288 -48.83 -14.64 -40.23
CA GLN A 288 -50.14 -14.51 -39.54
C GLN A 288 -50.59 -15.37 -38.33
N ASN A 289 -51.44 -14.68 -37.51
CA ASN A 289 -52.34 -15.10 -36.42
C ASN A 289 -51.68 -15.33 -35.05
N GLY A 290 -52.20 -14.88 -33.91
CA GLY A 290 -53.50 -14.36 -33.48
C GLY A 290 -53.80 -14.95 -32.09
N GLY A 291 -54.28 -14.19 -31.11
CA GLY A 291 -54.74 -14.77 -29.83
C GLY A 291 -54.68 -13.87 -28.59
N ILE A 292 -55.85 -13.65 -28.00
CA ILE A 292 -56.19 -12.84 -26.83
C ILE A 292 -56.17 -13.73 -25.56
N TYR A 293 -55.79 -13.20 -24.39
CA TYR A 293 -56.52 -13.23 -23.10
C TYR A 293 -55.64 -13.04 -21.83
N ASN A 294 -56.05 -12.04 -21.04
CA ASN A 294 -56.10 -11.93 -19.57
C ASN A 294 -54.95 -12.42 -18.66
N SER A 295 -54.39 -11.52 -17.86
CA SER A 295 -54.88 -11.19 -16.51
C SER A 295 -53.77 -10.53 -15.68
N SER A 296 -54.12 -9.41 -15.07
CA SER A 296 -53.30 -8.67 -14.10
C SER A 296 -53.58 -9.20 -12.69
N SER A 297 -52.55 -9.69 -12.00
CA SER A 297 -52.55 -9.83 -10.54
C SER A 297 -51.13 -9.67 -9.98
N VAL A 298 -51.10 -9.02 -8.82
CA VAL A 298 -49.99 -8.53 -8.01
C VAL A 298 -49.28 -9.67 -7.24
N MET A 299 -48.07 -9.38 -6.72
CA MET A 299 -47.19 -10.17 -5.83
C MET A 299 -46.28 -11.17 -6.60
N ASP A 300 -45.02 -11.44 -6.24
CA ASP A 300 -44.31 -11.22 -4.98
C ASP A 300 -42.79 -11.27 -5.20
N SER A 301 -42.06 -10.59 -4.34
CA SER A 301 -40.63 -10.69 -4.17
C SER A 301 -40.29 -11.97 -3.42
N ASP A 302 -39.83 -13.00 -4.13
CA ASP A 302 -38.95 -14.06 -3.63
C ASP A 302 -38.84 -15.13 -4.73
N ILE A 303 -37.69 -15.19 -5.40
CA ILE A 303 -37.05 -16.35 -6.05
C ILE A 303 -35.85 -15.77 -6.80
N LEU A 304 -34.72 -15.65 -6.11
CA LEU A 304 -33.37 -15.74 -6.66
C LEU A 304 -32.38 -16.01 -5.51
N SER A 305 -32.79 -16.90 -4.60
CA SER A 305 -31.94 -17.57 -3.64
C SER A 305 -32.07 -19.07 -3.85
N LYS A 306 -31.35 -19.60 -4.85
CA LYS A 306 -30.81 -20.97 -4.93
C LYS A 306 -30.28 -21.26 -6.34
N SER A 307 -29.12 -21.92 -6.36
CA SER A 307 -28.31 -22.31 -7.52
C SER A 307 -27.46 -21.14 -8.00
N ILE A 308 -26.17 -21.04 -7.68
CA ILE A 308 -25.12 -22.00 -8.06
C ILE A 308 -24.06 -22.08 -6.94
N CYS A 309 -24.06 -23.19 -6.20
CA CYS A 309 -22.89 -23.71 -5.50
C CYS A 309 -22.72 -25.15 -5.97
N ALA A 310 -21.88 -25.36 -6.97
CA ALA A 310 -21.25 -26.64 -7.28
C ALA A 310 -20.10 -26.39 -8.27
N GLY A 311 -18.86 -26.57 -7.82
CA GLY A 311 -17.66 -26.48 -8.65
C GLY A 311 -16.46 -25.95 -7.88
N GLU A 312 -15.62 -26.86 -7.40
CA GLU A 312 -14.35 -26.59 -6.75
C GLU A 312 -13.41 -25.79 -7.67
N THR A 313 -13.16 -24.53 -7.34
CA THR A 313 -11.88 -23.80 -7.49
C THR A 313 -12.09 -22.39 -6.94
N GLY A 314 -11.16 -21.95 -6.08
CA GLY A 314 -11.33 -20.78 -5.22
C GLY A 314 -11.60 -19.48 -5.96
N CYS A 315 -12.54 -18.69 -5.43
CA CYS A 315 -12.71 -17.29 -5.74
C CYS A 315 -11.40 -16.52 -5.41
N PHE A 316 -10.59 -16.21 -6.41
CA PHE A 316 -9.58 -15.16 -6.29
C PHE A 316 -10.31 -13.81 -6.34
N PRO A 317 -10.10 -12.91 -5.36
CA PRO A 317 -10.80 -11.63 -5.37
C PRO A 317 -10.26 -10.75 -6.50
N TYR A 318 -11.19 -10.18 -7.27
CA TYR A 318 -11.00 -9.23 -8.37
C TYR A 318 -10.13 -7.99 -8.06
N ASN A 319 -9.74 -7.78 -6.79
CA ASN A 319 -8.85 -6.69 -6.36
C ASN A 319 -7.38 -6.87 -6.76
N TYR A 320 -6.94 -8.07 -7.14
CA TYR A 320 -5.53 -8.35 -7.45
C TYR A 320 -5.05 -7.81 -8.81
N LEU A 321 -5.96 -7.66 -9.78
CA LEU A 321 -5.61 -7.19 -11.13
C LEU A 321 -5.48 -5.66 -11.21
N ILE A 322 -6.38 -4.93 -10.55
CA ILE A 322 -6.43 -3.45 -10.59
C ILE A 322 -5.20 -2.83 -9.90
N PHE A 323 -4.73 -3.42 -8.79
CA PHE A 323 -3.54 -2.96 -8.08
C PHE A 323 -2.24 -3.20 -8.83
N ASN A 324 -2.17 -4.27 -9.64
CA ASN A 324 -0.98 -4.55 -10.43
C ASN A 324 -0.79 -3.54 -11.57
N GLU A 325 -1.86 -3.05 -12.18
CA GLU A 325 -1.78 -2.01 -13.19
C GLU A 325 -1.34 -0.65 -12.61
N LEU A 326 -1.76 -0.30 -11.39
CA LEU A 326 -1.30 0.91 -10.69
C LEU A 326 0.21 0.85 -10.42
N LEU A 327 0.69 -0.28 -9.91
CA LEU A 327 2.10 -0.47 -9.58
C LEU A 327 2.97 -0.67 -10.84
N ASP A 328 2.41 -1.17 -11.95
CA ASP A 328 3.09 -1.22 -13.26
C ASP A 328 3.14 0.17 -13.92
N SER A 329 2.13 1.01 -13.73
CA SER A 329 2.15 2.43 -14.09
C SER A 329 3.21 3.20 -13.29
N ILE A 330 3.35 2.90 -11.98
CA ILE A 330 4.46 3.40 -11.15
C ILE A 330 5.81 2.96 -11.73
N ALA A 331 5.96 1.70 -12.15
CA ALA A 331 7.23 1.22 -12.71
C ALA A 331 7.55 1.81 -14.09
N LYS A 332 6.53 2.07 -14.92
CA LYS A 332 6.70 2.62 -16.28
C LYS A 332 6.93 4.13 -16.32
N ASN A 333 6.31 4.90 -15.43
CA ASN A 333 6.44 6.37 -15.40
C ASN A 333 7.80 6.87 -14.84
N TYR A 334 8.73 5.97 -14.56
CA TYR A 334 10.10 6.28 -14.14
C TYR A 334 11.16 5.89 -15.19
N LEU A 335 10.74 5.59 -16.44
CA LEU A 335 11.62 5.29 -17.56
C LEU A 335 11.82 6.44 -18.56
N GLU A 336 11.16 7.59 -18.37
CA GLU A 336 11.43 8.79 -19.15
C GLU A 336 11.91 9.92 -18.23
N PHE A 337 13.07 10.47 -18.60
CA PHE A 337 13.88 11.56 -18.00
C PHE A 337 15.01 11.15 -17.05
#